data_AF-A0A8H5LSP2-F1
#
_entry.id   AF-A0A8H5LSP2-F1
#
_cell.length_a   1.000
_cell.length_b   1.000
_cell.length_c   1.000
_cell.angle_alpha   90.00
_cell.angle_beta   90.00
_cell.angle_gamma   90.00
#
_symmetry.space_group_name_H-M   'P 1'
#
loop_
_entity.id
_entity.type
_entity.pdbx_description
1 polymer ?
#
loop_
_entity_poly.entity_id
_entity_poly.type
_entity_poly.pdbx_seq_one_letter_code
_entity_poly.pdbx_strand_id
1 'polypeptide(L)'
;MRQIFWSFLQLSRWDYIITPEICVERKSLSDLISSLNSGRLYTQCELMSVHYTTPMLLIEFEEDKAFTLDIVLDIESYVKPTGKYPQKKK
;
A
#
# COMPACT_ATOMS: atom_id res chain seq x y z
N MET A 1 10.04 30.97 -6.38
CA MET A 1 9.42 29.74 -6.93
C MET A 1 10.36 28.59 -6.66
N ARG A 2 10.08 27.80 -5.62
CA ARG A 2 10.88 26.62 -5.29
C ARG A 2 10.60 25.56 -6.35
N GLN A 3 11.67 25.19 -7.05
CA GLN A 3 11.71 24.20 -8.09
C GLN A 3 11.14 22.89 -7.57
N ILE A 4 10.25 22.27 -8.37
CA ILE A 4 9.85 20.89 -8.19
C ILE A 4 11.12 20.06 -8.47
N PHE A 5 11.81 19.68 -7.40
CA PHE A 5 13.10 19.00 -7.46
C PHE A 5 12.86 17.52 -7.78
N TRP A 6 12.57 17.22 -9.05
CA TRP A 6 12.63 15.85 -9.56
C TRP A 6 14.11 15.45 -9.70
N SER A 7 14.76 15.13 -8.58
CA SER A 7 16.09 14.51 -8.61
C SER A 7 15.92 13.04 -9.01
N PHE A 8 16.39 12.69 -10.21
CA PHE A 8 16.37 11.35 -10.80
C PHE A 8 17.29 10.33 -10.09
N LEU A 9 17.69 10.58 -8.85
CA LEU A 9 18.51 9.67 -8.04
C LEU A 9 17.77 9.46 -6.71
N GLN A 10 17.11 8.30 -6.61
CA GLN A 10 16.18 7.86 -5.55
C GLN A 10 14.73 8.38 -5.62
N LEU A 11 14.01 7.93 -6.64
CA LEU A 11 12.55 7.64 -6.61
C LEU A 11 12.18 6.52 -5.60
N SER A 12 13.01 6.23 -4.59
CA SER A 12 13.03 4.93 -3.94
C SER A 12 12.11 4.79 -2.72
N ARG A 13 11.18 5.71 -2.46
CA ARG A 13 10.35 5.61 -1.25
C ARG A 13 8.87 5.97 -1.41
N TRP A 14 8.51 6.92 -2.28
CA TRP A 14 7.14 7.43 -2.44
C TRP A 14 6.73 7.54 -3.91
N ASP A 15 5.46 7.30 -4.22
CA ASP A 15 4.94 7.35 -5.59
C ASP A 15 4.64 8.77 -6.10
N TYR A 16 4.01 9.62 -5.28
CA TYR A 16 3.70 11.00 -5.67
C TYR A 16 3.97 12.01 -4.55
N ILE A 17 4.53 13.15 -4.91
CA ILE A 17 4.66 14.33 -4.05
C ILE A 17 3.84 15.44 -4.70
N ILE A 18 2.68 15.74 -4.14
CA ILE A 18 1.73 16.71 -4.73
C ILE A 18 2.15 18.13 -4.34
N THR A 19 2.50 18.31 -3.07
CA THR A 19 3.03 19.55 -2.51
C THR A 19 4.14 19.20 -1.54
N PRO A 20 4.95 20.17 -1.08
CA PRO A 20 5.94 19.92 -0.04
C PRO A 20 5.37 19.35 1.28
N GLU A 21 4.05 19.45 1.49
CA GLU A 21 3.36 19.00 2.70
C GLU A 21 2.62 17.66 2.49
N ILE A 22 2.32 17.29 1.24
CA ILE A 22 1.46 16.16 0.89
C ILE A 22 2.25 15.15 0.05
N CYS A 23 2.36 13.92 0.58
CA CYS A 23 2.84 12.77 -0.18
C CYS A 23 1.74 11.71 -0.32
N VAL A 24 1.81 10.97 -1.42
CA VAL A 24 0.91 9.85 -1.71
C VAL A 24 1.75 8.62 -2.00
N GLU A 25 1.47 7.55 -1.27
CA GLU A 25 1.93 6.20 -1.59
C GLU A 25 0.78 5.48 -2.30
N ARG A 26 1.03 4.89 -3.47
CA ARG A 26 0.04 4.11 -4.23
C ARG A 26 0.26 2.63 -3.98
N LYS A 27 -0.83 1.90 -3.75
CA LYS A 27 -0.75 0.47 -3.45
C LYS A 27 -1.92 -0.30 -4.02
N SER A 28 -1.62 -1.40 -4.72
CA SER A 28 -2.65 -2.37 -5.11
C SER A 28 -3.13 -3.15 -3.88
N LEU A 29 -4.33 -3.75 -3.96
CA LEU A 29 -4.87 -4.55 -2.87
C LEU A 29 -3.96 -5.72 -2.47
N SER A 30 -3.35 -6.41 -3.44
CA SER A 30 -2.43 -7.52 -3.17
C SER A 30 -1.14 -7.06 -2.48
N ASP A 31 -0.59 -5.91 -2.90
CA ASP A 31 0.59 -5.34 -2.26
C ASP A 31 0.27 -4.75 -0.88
N LEU A 32 -0.94 -4.23 -0.68
CA LEU A 32 -1.44 -3.78 0.60
C LEU A 32 -1.40 -4.91 1.63
N ILE A 33 -2.00 -6.06 1.31
CA ILE A 33 -2.04 -7.22 2.21
C ILE A 33 -0.63 -7.75 2.49
N SER A 34 0.18 -7.95 1.45
CA SER A 34 1.54 -8.49 1.63
C SER A 34 2.46 -7.54 2.40
N SER A 35 2.29 -6.23 2.22
CA SER A 35 3.07 -5.22 2.93
C SER A 35 2.62 -4.99 4.37
N LEU A 36 1.34 -5.18 4.68
CA LEU A 36 0.82 -5.24 6.05
C LEU A 36 1.37 -6.47 6.76
N ASN A 37 1.29 -7.64 6.13
CA ASN A 37 1.78 -8.90 6.70
C ASN A 37 3.28 -8.90 6.99
N SER A 38 4.08 -8.23 6.14
CA SER A 38 5.53 -8.09 6.34
C SER A 38 5.93 -6.91 7.23
N GLY A 39 4.98 -6.06 7.65
CA GLY A 39 5.27 -4.82 8.37
C GLY A 39 5.87 -3.70 7.51
N ARG A 40 6.13 -3.95 6.22
CA ARG A 40 6.71 -2.98 5.28
C ARG A 40 5.89 -1.69 5.21
N LEU A 41 4.55 -1.79 5.16
CA LEU A 41 3.68 -0.60 5.10
C LEU A 41 3.77 0.25 6.37
N TYR A 42 3.97 -0.36 7.54
CA TYR A 42 4.13 0.39 8.78
C TYR A 42 5.38 1.28 8.73
N THR A 43 6.52 0.71 8.34
CA THR A 43 7.77 1.48 8.19
C THR A 43 7.62 2.59 7.15
N GLN A 44 6.88 2.34 6.07
CA GLN A 44 6.55 3.37 5.10
C GLN A 44 5.73 4.49 5.74
N CYS A 45 4.62 4.19 6.40
CA CYS A 45 3.78 5.22 7.04
C CYS A 45 4.52 6.04 8.11
N GLU A 46 5.39 5.42 8.92
CA GLU A 46 6.25 6.15 9.87
C GLU A 46 7.16 7.15 9.16
N LEU A 47 7.83 6.71 8.11
CA LEU A 47 8.71 7.57 7.32
C LEU A 47 7.93 8.69 6.62
N MET A 48 6.71 8.44 6.13
CA MET A 48 5.86 9.50 5.55
C MET A 48 5.51 10.56 6.59
N SER A 49 5.10 10.12 7.78
CA SER A 49 4.62 10.99 8.87
C SER A 49 5.71 11.90 9.44
N VAL A 50 6.97 11.52 9.29
CA VAL A 50 8.13 12.36 9.70
C VAL A 50 8.41 13.47 8.68
N HIS A 51 8.16 13.23 7.40
CA HIS A 51 8.60 14.13 6.32
C HIS A 51 7.48 15.00 5.75
N TYR A 52 6.23 14.57 5.91
CA TYR A 52 5.06 15.23 5.32
C TYR A 52 3.98 15.42 6.37
N THR A 53 3.35 16.60 6.35
CA THR A 53 2.25 16.94 7.25
C THR A 53 1.00 16.13 6.96
N THR A 54 0.79 15.75 5.69
CA THR A 54 -0.38 15.00 5.27
C THR A 54 0.02 13.82 4.39
N PRO A 55 0.40 12.68 5.00
CA PRO A 55 0.65 11.44 4.28
C PRO A 55 -0.67 10.80 3.84
N MET A 56 -0.74 10.34 2.59
CA MET A 56 -1.92 9.69 2.03
C MET A 56 -1.58 8.33 1.41
N LEU A 57 -2.46 7.34 1.60
CA LEU A 57 -2.36 6.04 0.94
C LEU A 57 -3.47 5.95 -0.12
N LEU A 58 -3.08 5.80 -1.38
CA LEU A 58 -3.99 5.59 -2.50
C LEU A 58 -4.08 4.08 -2.77
N ILE A 59 -5.22 3.49 -2.43
CA ILE A 59 -5.49 2.08 -2.72
C ILE A 59 -6.13 1.97 -4.09
N GLU A 60 -5.50 1.22 -4.98
CA GLU A 60 -6.05 0.92 -6.31
C GLU A 60 -6.63 -0.50 -6.38
N PHE A 61 -7.71 -0.62 -7.14
CA PHE A 61 -8.38 -1.87 -7.47
C PHE A 61 -8.24 -2.14 -8.97
N GLU A 62 -8.24 -3.41 -9.37
CA GLU A 62 -8.31 -3.76 -10.79
C GLU A 62 -9.68 -3.41 -11.37
N GLU A 63 -9.70 -2.99 -12.64
CA GLU A 63 -10.89 -2.45 -13.34
C GLU A 63 -12.07 -3.44 -13.34
N ASP A 64 -11.78 -4.75 -13.36
CA ASP A 64 -12.78 -5.81 -13.42
C ASP A 64 -13.52 -6.05 -12.08
N LYS A 65 -13.10 -5.37 -11.00
CA LYS A 65 -13.66 -5.52 -9.63
C LYS A 65 -14.09 -4.19 -9.02
N ALA A 66 -14.12 -3.13 -9.82
CA ALA A 66 -14.34 -1.78 -9.33
C ALA A 66 -15.83 -1.55 -8.94
N PHE A 67 -16.06 -1.36 -7.64
CA PHE A 67 -17.26 -0.72 -7.03
C PHE A 67 -18.57 -1.52 -6.92
N THR A 68 -18.55 -2.84 -6.74
CA THR A 68 -19.71 -3.54 -6.15
C THR A 68 -19.51 -3.82 -4.66
N LEU A 69 -20.62 -3.92 -3.90
CA LEU A 69 -20.63 -4.36 -2.49
C LEU A 69 -19.92 -5.71 -2.26
N ASP A 70 -19.66 -6.45 -3.33
CA ASP A 70 -18.86 -7.69 -3.36
C ASP A 70 -17.42 -7.49 -2.90
N ILE A 71 -16.89 -6.27 -2.89
CA ILE A 71 -15.54 -5.96 -2.37
C ILE A 71 -15.38 -6.42 -0.92
N VAL A 72 -16.40 -6.27 -0.07
CA VAL A 72 -16.33 -6.71 1.33
C VAL A 72 -16.19 -8.24 1.41
N LEU A 73 -16.89 -8.96 0.53
CA LEU A 73 -16.82 -10.43 0.44
C LEU A 73 -15.47 -10.89 -0.12
N ASP A 74 -14.93 -10.16 -1.10
CA ASP A 74 -13.64 -10.50 -1.71
C ASP A 74 -12.49 -10.24 -0.72
N ILE A 75 -12.56 -9.20 0.12
CA ILE A 75 -11.60 -8.96 1.20
C ILE A 75 -11.53 -10.16 2.16
N GLU A 76 -12.67 -10.77 2.53
CA GLU A 76 -12.65 -12.00 3.35
C GLU A 76 -11.89 -13.14 2.65
N SER A 77 -11.99 -13.24 1.32
CA SER A 77 -11.24 -14.24 0.55
C SER A 77 -9.72 -14.01 0.61
N TYR A 78 -9.29 -12.75 0.61
CA TYR A 78 -7.88 -12.35 0.72
C TYR A 78 -7.31 -12.53 2.13
N VAL A 79 -8.16 -12.47 3.17
CA VAL A 79 -7.76 -12.65 4.58
C VAL A 79 -7.64 -14.13 4.97
N LYS A 80 -8.03 -15.07 4.10
CA LYS A 80 -7.87 -16.51 4.38
C LYS A 80 -6.38 -16.83 4.57
N PRO A 81 -5.95 -17.31 5.76
CA PRO A 81 -4.58 -17.73 5.94
C PRO A 81 -4.37 -18.95 5.03
N THR A 82 -3.49 -18.83 4.04
CA THR A 82 -2.97 -19.97 3.26
C THR A 82 -2.06 -20.81 4.16
N GLY A 83 -2.63 -21.41 5.20
CA GLY A 83 -1.96 -22.35 6.09
C GLY A 83 -2.02 -23.74 5.49
N LYS A 84 -1.03 -24.09 4.66
CA LYS A 84 -0.71 -25.50 4.41
C LYS A 84 -0.06 -26.07 5.67
N TYR A 85 -0.86 -26.42 6.68
CA TYR A 85 -0.39 -27.32 7.74
C TYR A 85 -0.26 -28.73 7.14
N PRO A 86 0.91 -29.38 7.22
CA PRO A 86 1.04 -30.74 6.69
C PRO A 86 0.16 -31.69 7.50
N GLN A 87 -0.64 -32.50 6.81
CA GLN A 87 -1.45 -33.56 7.39
C GLN A 87 -0.51 -34.55 8.10
N LYS A 88 -0.60 -34.66 9.42
CA LYS A 88 0.03 -35.76 10.17
C LYS A 88 -0.62 -37.07 9.69
N LYS A 89 0.15 -37.89 8.96
CA LYS A 89 -0.25 -39.25 8.61
C LYS A 89 -0.46 -40.04 9.91
N LYS A 90 -1.64 -40.66 10.03
CA LYS A 90 -1.92 -41.70 11.03
C LYS A 90 -1.11 -42.95 10.70
#